data_AF-A0A9P1E574-F1
#
_entry.id   AF-A0A9P1E574-F1
#
_cell.length_a   1.000
_cell.length_b   1.000
_cell.length_c   1.000
_cell.angle_alpha   90.00
_cell.angle_beta   90.00
_cell.angle_gamma   90.00
#
_symmetry.space_group_name_H-M   'P 1'
#
loop_
_entity.id
_entity.type
_entity.pdbx_description
1 polymer ?
#
loop_
_entity_poly.entity_id
_entity_poly.type
_entity_poly.pdbx_seq_one_letter_code
_entity_poly.pdbx_strand_id
1 'polypeptide(L)'
;MEIYKIPCSHVLAVCRQRSLSSHPFVDPFFSSDQYAATYQRVFKPIPDRDYWPSYNGPEIVHDPSMLRAKGRPKSTRIKNEMDEGPRRTVRCGKCKQTGHNRATCAKRSLGDGGGSTSHYGGVSGSMAD
;
A
#
# COMPACT_ATOMS: atom_id res chain seq x y z
N MET A 1 -39.19 11.56 3.81
CA MET A 1 -38.03 10.95 4.49
C MET A 1 -37.92 9.49 4.07
N GLU A 2 -37.57 9.20 2.81
CA GLU A 2 -37.41 7.82 2.30
C GLU A 2 -36.03 7.59 1.68
N ILE A 3 -35.06 8.48 1.96
CA ILE A 3 -33.83 8.55 1.16
C ILE A 3 -32.81 7.45 1.54
N TYR A 4 -32.89 6.86 2.73
CA TYR A 4 -31.82 5.97 3.23
C TYR A 4 -32.26 4.60 3.75
N LYS A 5 -33.56 4.26 3.75
CA LYS A 5 -34.08 2.94 4.19
C LYS A 5 -33.60 2.45 5.58
N ILE A 6 -33.01 3.36 6.36
CA ILE A 6 -32.42 3.19 7.69
C ILE A 6 -33.02 4.32 8.55
N PRO A 7 -33.42 4.05 9.79
CA PRO A 7 -34.01 5.06 10.67
C PRO A 7 -33.04 6.22 10.93
N CYS A 8 -33.56 7.44 11.01
CA CYS A 8 -32.77 8.60 11.38
C CYS A 8 -32.37 8.56 12.87
N SER A 9 -31.42 9.40 13.27
CA SER A 9 -30.96 9.51 14.66
C SER A 9 -32.10 9.79 15.65
N HIS A 10 -33.12 10.56 15.24
CA HIS A 10 -34.29 10.85 16.09
C HIS A 10 -35.09 9.58 16.42
N VAL A 11 -35.35 8.72 15.43
CA VAL A 11 -36.08 7.45 15.64
C VAL A 11 -35.28 6.53 16.55
N LEU A 12 -33.96 6.44 16.35
CA LEU A 12 -33.07 5.65 17.22
C LEU A 12 -33.05 6.18 18.66
N ALA A 13 -33.05 7.50 18.85
CA ALA A 13 -33.11 8.12 20.17
C ALA A 13 -34.42 7.81 20.91
N VAL A 14 -35.56 7.88 20.21
CA VAL A 14 -36.87 7.50 20.77
C VAL A 14 -36.92 6.01 21.12
N CYS A 15 -36.40 5.13 20.25
CA CYS A 15 -36.33 3.70 20.53
C CYS A 15 -35.54 3.44 21.81
N ARG A 16 -34.38 4.09 21.98
CA ARG A 16 -33.57 3.99 23.19
C ARG A 16 -34.32 4.48 24.43
N GLN A 17 -35.00 5.61 24.35
CA GLN A 17 -35.73 6.20 25.47
C GLN A 17 -36.92 5.34 25.92
N ARG A 18 -37.57 4.65 24.97
CA ARG A 18 -38.74 3.79 25.20
C ARG A 18 -38.39 2.32 25.39
N SER A 19 -37.10 1.96 25.41
CA SER A 19 -36.62 0.57 25.44
C SER A 19 -37.22 -0.31 24.33
N LEU A 20 -37.43 0.27 23.14
CA LEU A 20 -37.92 -0.42 21.96
C LEU A 20 -36.75 -0.89 21.09
N SER A 21 -36.94 -2.02 20.40
CA SER A 21 -36.03 -2.46 19.35
C SER A 21 -36.11 -1.52 18.15
N SER A 22 -34.96 -1.14 17.60
CA SER A 22 -34.87 -0.36 16.35
C SER A 22 -35.08 -1.23 15.11
N HIS A 23 -35.03 -2.55 15.24
CA HIS A 23 -35.05 -3.51 14.12
C HIS A 23 -36.28 -3.37 13.20
N PRO A 24 -37.51 -3.18 13.70
CA PRO A 24 -38.70 -3.00 12.85
C PRO A 24 -38.68 -1.73 12.00
N PHE A 25 -37.82 -0.76 12.33
CA PHE A 25 -37.70 0.51 11.61
C PHE A 25 -36.62 0.48 10.52
N VAL A 26 -35.88 -0.62 10.41
CA VAL A 26 -34.89 -0.85 9.35
C VAL A 26 -35.58 -1.60 8.20
N ASP A 27 -35.34 -1.17 6.95
CA ASP A 27 -35.86 -1.87 5.78
C ASP A 27 -35.34 -3.32 5.75
N PRO A 28 -36.21 -4.33 5.49
CA PRO A 28 -35.81 -5.74 5.37
C PRO A 28 -34.66 -5.99 4.38
N PHE A 29 -34.44 -5.10 3.41
CA PHE A 29 -33.30 -5.13 2.48
C PHE A 29 -31.94 -5.25 3.19
N PHE A 30 -31.81 -4.71 4.41
CA PHE A 30 -30.57 -4.79 5.20
C PHE A 30 -30.53 -5.98 6.17
N SER A 31 -31.46 -6.93 6.08
CA SER A 31 -31.42 -8.16 6.88
C SER A 31 -30.30 -9.10 6.43
N SER A 32 -29.82 -9.94 7.36
CA SER A 32 -28.87 -11.02 7.04
C SER A 32 -29.40 -11.96 5.98
N ASP A 33 -30.71 -12.20 5.96
CA ASP A 33 -31.36 -13.09 5.01
C ASP A 33 -31.28 -12.53 3.59
N GLN A 34 -31.52 -11.22 3.41
CA GLN A 34 -31.38 -10.57 2.11
C GLN A 34 -29.92 -10.47 1.67
N TYR A 35 -28.99 -10.26 2.61
CA TYR A 35 -27.55 -10.35 2.34
C TYR A 35 -27.18 -11.75 1.83
N ALA A 36 -27.57 -12.80 2.55
CA ALA A 36 -27.31 -14.18 2.16
C ALA A 36 -27.94 -14.51 0.80
N ALA A 37 -29.19 -14.09 0.56
CA ALA A 37 -29.87 -14.27 -0.72
C ALA A 37 -29.13 -13.60 -1.88
N THR A 38 -28.60 -12.39 -1.68
CA THR A 38 -27.81 -11.66 -2.68
C THR A 38 -26.57 -12.45 -3.12
N TYR A 39 -25.91 -13.13 -2.17
CA TYR A 39 -24.70 -13.93 -2.42
C TYR A 39 -24.97 -15.43 -2.55
N GLN A 40 -26.24 -15.87 -2.55
CA GLN A 40 -26.61 -17.28 -2.60
C GLN A 40 -26.24 -17.93 -3.94
N ARG A 41 -26.07 -17.12 -4.99
CA ARG A 41 -25.73 -17.62 -6.32
C ARG A 41 -24.36 -18.30 -6.30
N VAL A 42 -24.36 -19.58 -6.65
CA VAL A 42 -23.15 -20.40 -6.71
C VAL A 42 -22.28 -19.92 -7.88
N PHE A 43 -21.03 -19.59 -7.59
CA PHE A 43 -20.00 -19.45 -8.61
C PHE A 43 -19.72 -20.83 -9.20
N LYS A 44 -19.99 -21.00 -10.49
CA LYS A 44 -19.56 -22.21 -11.19
C LYS A 44 -18.03 -22.22 -11.23
N PRO A 45 -17.38 -23.37 -10.96
CA PRO A 45 -15.94 -23.47 -11.13
C PRO A 45 -15.58 -23.14 -12.57
N ILE A 46 -14.47 -22.42 -12.74
CA ILE A 46 -13.89 -22.20 -14.06
C ILE A 46 -13.37 -23.58 -14.54
N PRO A 47 -13.81 -24.08 -15.70
CA PRO A 47 -13.35 -25.37 -16.21
C PRO A 47 -11.86 -25.30 -16.56
N ASP A 48 -11.23 -26.46 -16.81
CA ASP A 48 -9.85 -26.49 -17.28
C ASP A 48 -9.71 -25.73 -18.62
N ARG A 49 -8.51 -25.19 -18.87
CA ARG A 49 -8.20 -24.36 -20.04
C ARG A 49 -8.53 -25.07 -21.35
N ASP A 50 -8.41 -26.39 -21.39
CA ASP A 50 -8.69 -27.22 -22.56
C ASP A 50 -10.18 -27.20 -22.96
N TYR A 51 -11.09 -26.85 -22.05
CA TYR A 51 -12.53 -26.74 -22.32
C TYR A 51 -12.98 -25.31 -22.64
N TRP A 52 -12.06 -24.34 -22.64
CA TRP A 52 -12.43 -22.95 -22.91
C TRP A 52 -12.73 -22.77 -24.40
N PRO A 53 -13.80 -22.06 -24.78
CA PRO A 53 -14.03 -21.71 -26.17
C PRO A 53 -12.88 -20.83 -26.66
N SER A 54 -12.57 -20.93 -27.96
CA SER A 54 -11.61 -20.03 -28.59
C SER A 54 -12.06 -18.59 -28.37
N TYR A 55 -11.14 -17.75 -27.88
CA TYR A 55 -11.42 -16.34 -27.69
C TYR A 55 -11.66 -15.67 -29.04
N ASN A 56 -12.86 -15.09 -29.21
CA ASN A 56 -13.30 -14.39 -30.41
C ASN A 56 -13.61 -12.90 -30.13
N GLY A 57 -13.10 -12.37 -29.02
CA GLY A 57 -13.24 -10.96 -28.65
C GLY A 57 -12.15 -10.06 -29.24
N PRO A 58 -12.19 -8.75 -28.95
CA PRO A 58 -11.19 -7.81 -29.44
C PRO A 58 -9.80 -8.10 -28.86
N GLU A 59 -8.76 -7.88 -29.65
CA GLU A 59 -7.40 -7.91 -29.13
C GLU A 59 -7.21 -6.78 -28.11
N ILE A 60 -6.93 -7.14 -26.87
CA ILE A 60 -6.66 -6.17 -25.80
C ILE A 60 -5.20 -5.74 -25.93
N VAL A 61 -4.97 -4.65 -26.66
CA VAL A 61 -3.67 -3.99 -26.75
C VAL A 61 -3.62 -2.86 -25.72
N HIS A 62 -2.56 -2.83 -24.91
CA HIS A 62 -2.35 -1.72 -23.98
C HIS A 62 -1.95 -0.47 -24.77
N ASP A 63 -2.49 0.68 -24.37
CA ASP A 63 -2.08 1.97 -24.95
C ASP A 63 -0.63 2.26 -24.55
N PRO A 64 0.33 2.34 -25.50
CA PRO A 64 1.72 2.62 -25.19
C PRO A 64 1.92 4.00 -24.54
N SER A 65 1.03 4.97 -24.78
CA SER A 65 1.08 6.29 -24.17
C SER A 65 0.70 6.26 -22.68
N MET A 66 -0.02 5.22 -22.24
CA MET A 66 -0.41 5.01 -20.85
C MET A 66 0.58 4.12 -20.08
N LEU A 67 1.67 3.68 -20.71
CA LEU A 67 2.73 2.95 -20.02
C LEU A 67 3.33 3.84 -18.94
N ARG A 68 3.24 3.38 -17.69
CA ARG A 68 3.92 4.04 -16.57
C ARG A 68 5.42 3.96 -16.77
N ALA A 69 6.10 5.10 -16.64
CA ALA A 69 7.56 5.15 -16.66
C ALA A 69 8.16 4.23 -15.58
N LYS A 70 9.34 3.67 -15.87
CA LYS A 70 10.06 2.80 -14.93
C LYS A 70 10.36 3.55 -13.63
N GLY A 71 9.99 2.94 -12.50
CA GLY A 71 10.29 3.45 -11.16
C GLY A 71 9.06 3.70 -10.31
N ARG A 72 9.30 4.09 -9.05
CA ARG A 72 8.24 4.41 -8.10
C ARG A 72 7.55 5.72 -8.51
N PRO A 73 6.21 5.79 -8.60
CA PRO A 73 5.51 7.04 -8.81
C PRO A 73 5.92 8.08 -7.76
N LYS A 74 6.15 9.33 -8.20
CA LYS A 74 6.36 10.43 -7.27
C LYS A 74 5.09 10.58 -6.42
N SER A 75 5.27 10.59 -5.10
CA SER A 75 4.16 10.85 -4.18
C SER A 75 3.70 12.30 -4.34
N THR A 76 2.41 12.50 -4.62
CA THR A 76 1.75 13.81 -4.58
C THR A 76 1.24 14.18 -3.19
N ARG A 77 1.38 13.26 -2.23
CA ARG A 77 0.93 13.46 -0.86
C ARG A 77 1.68 14.61 -0.20
N ILE A 78 0.92 15.60 0.28
CA ILE A 78 1.41 16.68 1.13
C ILE A 78 1.76 16.07 2.50
N LYS A 79 2.96 16.37 3.01
CA LYS A 79 3.37 15.94 4.34
C LYS A 79 2.63 16.74 5.40
N ASN A 80 2.23 16.07 6.48
CA ASN A 80 1.66 16.71 7.67
C ASN A 80 2.55 16.48 8.90
N GLU A 81 2.14 17.00 10.05
CA GLU A 81 2.88 16.90 11.31
C GLU A 81 3.12 15.44 11.75
N MET A 82 2.26 14.51 11.35
CA MET A 82 2.45 13.07 11.65
C MET A 82 3.59 12.45 10.85
N ASP A 83 4.04 13.08 9.77
CA ASP A 83 5.22 12.66 8.99
C ASP A 83 6.53 13.22 9.53
N GLU A 84 6.47 14.23 10.39
CA GLU A 84 7.64 14.81 11.04
C GLU A 84 8.06 13.92 12.21
N GLY A 85 8.83 12.88 11.88
CA GLY A 85 9.55 12.12 12.90
C GLY A 85 10.56 13.01 13.65
N PRO A 86 10.95 12.63 14.88
CA PRO A 86 11.91 13.40 15.66
C PRO A 86 13.18 13.64 14.85
N ARG A 87 13.62 14.91 14.80
CA ARG A 87 14.86 15.29 14.13
C ARG A 87 15.99 14.50 14.76
N ARG A 88 16.55 13.54 14.00
CA ARG A 88 17.64 12.71 14.49
C ARG A 88 18.85 13.59 14.72
N THR A 89 19.32 13.68 15.95
CA THR A 89 20.60 14.33 16.25
C THR A 89 21.70 13.54 15.54
N VAL A 90 22.39 14.20 14.61
CA VAL A 90 23.51 13.58 13.89
C VAL A 90 24.63 13.31 14.89
N ARG A 91 24.95 12.04 15.11
CA ARG A 91 26.06 11.60 15.97
C ARG A 91 27.18 11.03 15.12
N CYS A 92 28.39 11.53 15.33
CA CYS A 92 29.54 11.09 14.57
C CYS A 92 29.91 9.64 14.89
N GLY A 93 29.97 8.79 13.88
CA GLY A 93 30.37 7.39 14.04
C GLY A 93 31.80 7.20 14.58
N LYS A 94 32.69 8.18 14.38
CA LYS A 94 34.10 8.17 14.83
C LYS A 94 34.25 8.69 16.26
N CYS A 95 34.00 9.98 16.49
CA CYS A 95 34.26 10.63 17.79
C CYS A 95 33.08 10.56 18.76
N LYS A 96 31.93 9.99 18.34
CA LYS A 96 30.69 9.85 19.10
C LYS A 96 30.05 11.17 19.59
N GLN A 97 30.56 12.32 19.16
CA GLN A 97 29.99 13.64 19.43
C GLN A 97 28.82 13.94 18.49
N THR A 98 27.91 14.80 18.93
CA THR A 98 26.75 15.27 18.15
C THR A 98 27.09 16.47 17.27
N GLY A 99 26.26 16.76 16.27
CA GLY A 99 26.36 17.95 15.41
C GLY A 99 27.11 17.75 14.10
N HIS A 100 27.75 16.59 13.89
CA HIS A 100 28.44 16.26 12.64
C HIS A 100 28.45 14.76 12.38
N ASN A 101 28.61 14.36 11.12
CA ASN A 101 28.67 12.95 10.73
C ASN A 101 30.14 12.48 10.59
N ARG A 102 30.34 11.18 10.28
CA ARG A 102 31.68 10.61 10.11
C ARG A 102 32.51 11.30 9.01
N ALA A 103 31.86 11.83 7.97
CA ALA A 103 32.53 12.45 6.84
C ALA A 103 33.08 13.85 7.18
N THR A 104 32.37 14.61 8.03
CA THR A 104 32.71 15.97 8.44
C THR A 104 33.43 16.06 9.78
N CYS A 105 33.94 14.94 10.30
CA CYS A 105 34.61 14.91 11.60
C CYS A 105 35.99 15.56 11.55
N ALA A 106 36.26 16.56 12.39
CA ALA A 106 37.56 17.20 12.50
C ALA A 106 38.69 16.23 12.93
N LYS A 107 38.35 15.16 13.67
CA LYS A 107 39.29 14.07 14.02
C LYS A 107 39.59 13.13 12.84
N ARG A 108 39.17 13.49 11.61
CA ARG A 108 39.53 12.76 10.39
C ARG A 108 41.01 12.92 10.03
N SER A 109 41.68 13.92 10.59
CA SER A 109 43.03 14.34 10.19
C SER A 109 44.13 14.02 11.21
N LEU A 110 43.84 13.32 12.31
CA LEU A 110 44.81 13.00 13.38
C LEU A 110 44.90 11.48 13.59
N GLY A 111 45.82 10.81 12.85
CA GLY A 111 46.25 9.40 13.01
C GLY A 111 45.27 8.35 12.46
N ASP A 112 45.64 7.30 11.73
CA ASP A 112 46.94 6.64 11.57
C ASP A 112 46.98 5.89 10.22
N GLY A 113 48.18 5.69 9.68
CA GLY A 113 48.42 4.95 8.45
C GLY A 113 48.24 3.45 8.65
N GLY A 114 47.78 2.77 7.61
CA GLY A 114 47.61 1.32 7.62
C GLY A 114 46.89 0.88 6.36
N GLY A 115 47.62 0.88 5.24
CA GLY A 115 47.10 0.43 3.96
C GLY A 115 46.90 -1.08 3.91
N SER A 116 45.93 -1.49 3.10
CA SER A 116 46.04 -2.68 2.24
C SER A 116 45.10 -2.47 1.07
N THR A 117 45.66 -1.93 0.00
CA THR A 117 45.17 -2.09 -1.36
C THR A 117 45.13 -3.59 -1.68
N SER A 118 43.94 -4.17 -1.80
CA SER A 118 43.78 -5.43 -2.53
C SER A 118 43.20 -5.11 -3.90
N HIS A 119 44.13 -5.02 -4.85
CA HIS A 119 43.89 -4.99 -6.28
C HIS A 119 43.67 -6.45 -6.72
N TYR A 120 42.44 -6.81 -7.10
CA TYR A 120 42.22 -7.99 -7.94
C TYR A 120 41.70 -7.46 -9.27
N GLY A 121 42.57 -7.48 -10.28
CA GLY A 121 42.21 -7.19 -11.65
C GLY A 121 41.63 -8.43 -12.34
N GLY A 122 40.59 -8.20 -13.14
CA GLY A 122 40.36 -8.75 -14.48
C GLY A 122 40.18 -10.26 -14.69
N VAL A 123 39.05 -10.64 -15.31
CA VAL A 123 39.11 -11.10 -16.71
C VAL A 123 37.74 -10.91 -17.40
N SER A 124 37.79 -10.36 -18.61
CA SER A 124 36.77 -10.42 -19.64
C SER A 124 36.72 -11.82 -20.26
N GLY A 125 35.53 -12.32 -20.59
CA GLY A 125 35.37 -13.56 -21.34
C GLY A 125 33.95 -13.76 -21.87
N SER A 126 33.73 -13.32 -23.10
CA SER A 126 32.66 -13.73 -24.01
C SER A 126 32.80 -15.21 -24.41
N MET A 127 31.69 -15.93 -24.65
CA MET A 127 31.45 -16.78 -25.83
C MET A 127 30.07 -17.45 -25.77
N ALA A 128 29.46 -17.53 -26.95
CA ALA A 128 28.15 -18.10 -27.24
C ALA A 128 28.23 -19.61 -27.47
N ASP A 129 27.11 -20.29 -27.26
CA ASP A 129 26.54 -21.31 -28.16
C ASP A 129 25.01 -21.20 -28.07
#